data_AF-A0A938B2X7-F1
#
_entry.id   AF-A0A938B2X7-F1
#
_cell.length_a   1.000
_cell.length_b   1.000
_cell.length_c   1.000
_cell.angle_alpha   90.00
_cell.angle_beta   90.00
_cell.angle_gamma   90.00
#
_symmetry.space_group_name_H-M   'P 1'
#
loop_
_entity.id
_entity.type
_entity.pdbx_description
1 polymer ?
#
loop_
_entity_poly.entity_id
_entity_poly.type
_entity_poly.pdbx_seq_one_letter_code
_entity_poly.pdbx_strand_id
1 'polypeptide(L)'
;MTLSMTAQRRTVKGIGNFLLLLMLLWTAIPFYWMVATSLKRDKEIYGFEATLVPQEPTLGNYTTVFRDTPYLLFLRNSIIVAVGSTVLSMIIACLGAYAIARLNFPGRAL
;
A
#
# COMPACT_ATOMS: atom_id res chain seq x y z
N MET A 1 -34.31 30.27 -15.10
CA MET A 1 -34.36 29.03 -14.29
C MET A 1 -33.12 28.16 -14.61
N THR A 2 -31.90 28.66 -14.41
CA THR A 2 -30.64 27.97 -14.81
C THR A 2 -29.47 28.13 -13.83
N LEU A 3 -29.64 28.88 -12.73
CA LEU A 3 -28.54 29.21 -11.79
C LEU A 3 -28.27 28.15 -10.70
N SER A 4 -29.03 27.05 -10.65
CA SER A 4 -28.89 26.03 -9.61
C SER A 4 -27.84 24.94 -9.93
N MET A 5 -27.59 24.67 -11.22
CA MET A 5 -26.74 23.53 -11.62
C MET A 5 -25.24 23.73 -11.32
N THR A 6 -24.73 24.97 -11.35
CA THR A 6 -23.33 25.28 -11.05
C THR A 6 -23.05 25.28 -9.54
N ALA A 7 -23.97 25.82 -8.73
CA ALA A 7 -23.87 25.79 -7.28
C ALA A 7 -23.95 24.34 -6.74
N GLN A 8 -24.90 23.55 -7.26
CA GLN A 8 -25.04 22.13 -6.88
C GLN A 8 -23.80 21.30 -7.25
N ARG A 9 -23.18 21.54 -8.41
CA ARG A 9 -21.91 20.89 -8.78
C ARG A 9 -20.73 21.32 -7.89
N ARG A 10 -20.68 22.55 -7.38
CA ARG A 10 -19.64 23.02 -6.45
C ARG A 10 -19.80 22.41 -5.06
N THR A 11 -21.01 22.32 -4.53
CA THR A 11 -21.29 21.73 -3.21
C THR A 11 -21.01 20.22 -3.20
N VAL A 12 -21.43 19.49 -4.25
CA VAL A 12 -21.12 18.05 -4.39
C VAL A 12 -19.62 17.80 -4.50
N LYS A 13 -18.88 18.65 -5.22
CA LYS A 13 -17.40 18.57 -5.28
C LYS A 13 -16.75 18.89 -3.93
N GLY A 14 -17.26 19.86 -3.18
CA GLY A 14 -16.77 20.20 -1.84
C GLY A 14 -16.97 19.07 -0.84
N ILE A 15 -18.16 18.47 -0.83
CA ILE A 15 -18.47 17.29 0.00
C ILE A 15 -17.60 16.10 -0.43
N GLY A 16 -17.47 15.85 -1.74
CA GLY A 16 -16.62 14.78 -2.25
C GLY A 16 -15.16 14.94 -1.83
N ASN A 17 -14.60 16.15 -1.93
CA ASN A 17 -13.24 16.42 -1.51
C ASN A 17 -13.04 16.27 0.01
N PHE A 18 -14.04 16.70 0.80
CA PHE A 18 -14.02 16.51 2.25
C PHE A 18 -14.04 15.02 2.64
N LEU A 19 -14.89 14.22 2.00
CA LEU A 19 -14.95 12.77 2.22
C LEU A 19 -13.64 12.08 1.83
N LEU A 20 -13.05 12.46 0.68
CA LEU A 20 -11.74 11.96 0.27
C LEU A 20 -10.64 12.32 1.28
N LEU A 21 -10.65 13.54 1.81
CA LEU A 21 -9.70 13.97 2.83
C LEU A 21 -9.87 13.19 4.14
N LEU A 22 -11.12 12.93 4.56
CA LEU A 22 -11.40 12.11 5.73
C LEU A 22 -10.92 10.66 5.54
N MET A 23 -11.18 10.07 4.37
CA MET A 23 -10.69 8.73 4.03
C MET A 23 -9.16 8.69 4.02
N LEU A 24 -8.50 9.69 3.43
CA LEU A 24 -7.05 9.79 3.43
C LEU A 24 -6.49 9.80 4.85
N LEU A 25 -7.01 10.67 5.72
CA LEU A 25 -6.58 10.74 7.11
C LEU A 25 -6.81 9.41 7.85
N TRP A 26 -7.98 8.81 7.67
CA TRP A 26 -8.29 7.50 8.26
C TRP A 26 -7.31 6.42 7.83
N THR A 27 -7.00 6.35 6.52
CA THR A 27 -6.03 5.39 5.98
C THR A 27 -4.60 5.69 6.41
N ALA A 28 -4.24 6.95 6.68
CA ALA A 28 -2.90 7.35 7.07
C ALA A 28 -2.56 7.01 8.53
N ILE A 29 -3.56 6.92 9.42
CA ILE A 29 -3.37 6.58 10.84
C ILE A 29 -2.54 5.30 11.06
N PRO A 30 -2.86 4.13 10.45
CA PRO A 30 -2.04 2.93 10.66
C PRO A 30 -0.61 3.07 10.12
N PHE A 31 -0.38 3.85 9.05
CA PHE A 31 0.98 4.12 8.55
C PHE A 31 1.76 5.00 9.52
N TYR A 32 1.14 6.03 10.08
CA TYR A 32 1.74 6.83 11.16
C TYR A 32 2.13 5.93 12.34
N TRP A 33 1.22 5.06 12.78
CA TRP A 33 1.49 4.14 13.88
C TRP A 33 2.65 3.18 13.59
N MET A 34 2.75 2.68 12.35
CA MET A 34 3.85 1.82 11.90
C MET A 34 5.21 2.54 11.98
N VAL A 35 5.29 3.79 11.51
CA VAL A 35 6.53 4.59 11.56
C VAL A 35 6.87 5.02 12.98
N ALA A 36 5.89 5.42 13.77
CA ALA A 36 6.12 5.77 15.18
C ALA A 36 6.65 4.56 15.95
N THR A 37 6.04 3.39 15.77
CA THR A 37 6.44 2.16 16.47
C THR A 37 7.82 1.67 16.02
N SER A 38 8.19 1.82 14.73
CA SER A 38 9.52 1.42 14.27
C SER A 38 10.66 2.22 14.89
N LEU A 39 10.38 3.42 15.41
CA LEU A 39 11.34 4.31 16.07
C LEU A 39 11.32 4.21 17.60
N LYS A 40 10.36 3.51 18.21
CA LYS A 40 10.28 3.34 19.67
C LYS A 40 11.28 2.32 20.20
N ARG A 41 11.73 2.46 21.46
CA ARG A 41 12.47 1.38 22.14
C ARG A 41 11.56 0.23 22.54
N ASP A 42 12.10 -0.98 22.69
CA ASP A 42 11.36 -2.17 23.14
C ASP A 42 10.52 -1.92 24.40
N LYS A 43 11.05 -1.15 25.36
CA LYS A 43 10.33 -0.79 26.59
C LYS A 43 9.07 0.05 26.34
N GLU A 44 9.05 0.90 25.32
CA GLU A 44 7.88 1.71 24.92
C GLU A 44 6.89 0.91 24.05
N ILE A 45 7.31 -0.22 23.49
CA ILE A 45 6.46 -1.10 22.67
C ILE A 45 5.79 -2.16 23.53
N TYR A 46 6.54 -2.79 24.44
CA TYR A 46 6.07 -3.89 25.29
C TYR A 46 5.73 -3.47 26.72
N GLY A 47 6.04 -2.23 27.11
CA GLY A 47 5.69 -1.67 28.42
C GLY A 47 4.23 -1.21 28.51
N PHE A 48 3.84 -0.74 29.69
CA PHE A 48 2.49 -0.24 29.96
C PHE A 48 2.18 1.14 29.33
N GLU A 49 3.20 1.84 28.85
CA GLU A 49 3.09 3.18 28.28
C GLU A 49 2.92 3.11 26.75
N ALA A 50 1.70 2.87 26.30
CA ALA A 50 1.37 2.99 24.87
C ALA A 50 1.35 4.47 24.45
N THR A 51 2.53 5.01 24.12
CA THR A 51 2.69 6.40 23.70
C THR A 51 2.24 6.60 22.24
N LEU A 52 1.53 7.69 21.92
CA LEU A 52 1.17 8.01 20.53
C LEU A 52 2.35 8.57 19.73
N VAL A 53 3.29 9.22 20.41
CA VAL A 53 4.50 9.82 19.86
C VAL A 53 5.70 9.18 20.55
N PRO A 54 6.75 8.74 19.81
CA PRO A 54 7.94 8.16 20.42
C PRO A 54 8.58 9.16 21.39
N GLN A 55 8.84 8.75 22.63
CA GLN A 55 9.48 9.63 23.61
C GLN A 55 10.99 9.65 23.41
N GLU A 56 11.59 8.48 23.16
CA GLU A 56 13.01 8.35 22.85
C GLU A 56 13.20 7.70 21.46
N PRO A 57 13.09 8.48 20.36
CA PRO A 57 13.25 7.95 19.02
C PRO A 57 14.64 7.34 18.82
N THR A 58 14.69 6.10 18.34
CA THR A 58 15.91 5.31 18.14
C THR A 58 15.89 4.59 16.79
N LEU A 59 17.09 4.36 16.23
CA LEU A 59 17.28 3.48 15.07
C LEU A 59 17.71 2.06 15.46
N GLY A 60 17.69 1.74 16.76
CA GLY A 60 18.09 0.43 17.29
C GLY A 60 17.36 -0.74 16.62
N ASN A 61 16.04 -0.63 16.47
CA ASN A 61 15.23 -1.66 15.82
C ASN A 61 15.70 -1.98 14.39
N TYR A 62 16.06 -0.95 13.62
CA TYR A 62 16.60 -1.15 12.27
C TYR A 62 17.95 -1.86 12.33
N THR A 63 18.86 -1.44 13.22
CA THR A 63 20.16 -2.10 13.36
C THR A 63 20.02 -3.58 13.76
N THR A 64 19.11 -3.91 14.67
CA THR A 64 18.81 -5.29 15.08
C THR A 64 18.25 -6.11 13.93
N VAL A 65 17.31 -5.56 13.14
CA VAL A 65 16.77 -6.27 11.96
C VAL A 65 17.87 -6.58 10.94
N PHE A 66 18.77 -5.63 10.66
CA PHE A 66 19.82 -5.85 9.66
C PHE A 66 21.02 -6.65 10.14
N ARG A 67 21.33 -6.68 11.45
CA ARG A 67 22.48 -7.40 12.01
C ARG A 67 22.12 -8.73 12.64
N ASP A 68 21.03 -8.78 13.39
CA ASP A 68 20.69 -9.90 14.28
C ASP A 68 19.65 -10.85 13.67
N THR A 69 19.10 -10.50 12.49
CA THR A 69 18.14 -11.35 11.77
C THR A 69 18.58 -11.55 10.32
N PRO A 70 18.23 -12.69 9.68
CA PRO A 70 18.47 -12.92 8.26
C PRO A 70 17.48 -12.13 7.37
N TYR A 71 17.18 -10.88 7.71
CA TYR A 71 16.20 -10.05 7.01
C TYR A 71 16.50 -9.89 5.52
N LEU A 72 17.78 -9.67 5.15
CA LEU A 72 18.19 -9.55 3.75
C LEU A 72 17.95 -10.83 2.95
N LEU A 73 18.03 -12.00 3.59
CA LEU A 73 17.70 -13.28 2.95
C LEU A 73 16.20 -13.35 2.65
N PHE A 74 15.35 -12.98 3.61
CA PHE A 74 13.89 -12.94 3.42
C PHE A 74 13.46 -11.93 2.36
N LEU A 75 14.08 -10.75 2.36
CA LEU A 75 13.85 -9.73 1.34
C LEU A 75 14.24 -10.24 -0.05
N ARG A 76 15.42 -10.85 -0.19
CA ARG A 76 15.88 -11.45 -1.45
C ARG A 76 14.92 -12.52 -1.95
N ASN A 77 14.51 -13.45 -1.08
CA ASN A 77 13.60 -14.53 -1.46
C ASN A 77 12.25 -13.97 -1.93
N SER A 78 11.71 -12.98 -1.22
CA SER A 78 10.46 -12.31 -1.60
C SER A 78 10.56 -11.60 -2.96
N ILE A 79 11.67 -10.89 -3.21
CA ILE A 79 11.92 -10.23 -4.50
C ILE A 79 11.98 -11.26 -5.63
N ILE A 80 12.71 -12.37 -5.45
CA ILE A 80 12.82 -13.42 -6.46
C ILE A 80 11.43 -13.99 -6.80
N VAL A 81 10.63 -14.29 -5.79
CA VAL A 81 9.28 -14.83 -5.98
C VAL A 81 8.36 -13.80 -6.64
N ALA A 82 8.34 -12.55 -6.16
CA ALA A 82 7.49 -11.49 -6.71
C ALA A 82 7.82 -11.19 -8.18
N VAL A 83 9.11 -11.03 -8.50
CA VAL A 83 9.55 -10.76 -9.89
C VAL A 83 9.32 -11.98 -10.77
N GLY A 84 9.71 -13.18 -10.31
CA GLY A 84 9.55 -14.41 -11.07
C GLY A 84 8.09 -14.71 -11.40
N SER A 85 7.19 -14.60 -10.41
CA SER A 85 5.76 -14.80 -10.63
C SER A 85 5.15 -13.74 -11.55
N THR A 86 5.56 -12.47 -11.43
CA THR A 86 5.09 -11.39 -12.30
C THR A 86 5.51 -11.62 -13.75
N VAL A 87 6.78 -11.95 -14.00
CA VAL A 87 7.30 -12.20 -15.36
C VAL A 87 6.59 -13.40 -15.98
N LEU A 88 6.47 -14.50 -15.24
CA LEU A 88 5.80 -15.70 -15.74
C LEU A 88 4.33 -15.42 -16.07
N SER A 89 3.62 -14.76 -15.15
CA SER A 89 2.22 -14.38 -15.36
C SER A 89 2.06 -13.45 -16.56
N MET A 90 2.98 -12.50 -16.74
CA MET A 90 2.96 -11.56 -17.85
C MET A 90 3.20 -12.27 -19.19
N ILE A 91 4.14 -13.22 -19.27
CA ILE A 91 4.37 -14.01 -20.48
C ILE A 91 3.10 -14.78 -20.87
N ILE A 92 2.51 -15.50 -19.93
CA ILE A 92 1.29 -16.28 -20.17
C ILE A 92 0.13 -15.37 -20.55
N ALA A 93 -0.07 -14.28 -19.81
CA ALA A 93 -1.12 -13.30 -20.07
C ALA A 93 -0.95 -12.63 -21.44
N CYS A 94 0.28 -12.27 -21.83
CA CYS A 94 0.55 -11.67 -23.14
C CYS A 94 0.26 -12.65 -24.29
N LEU A 95 0.65 -13.92 -24.16
CA LEU A 95 0.35 -14.96 -25.16
C LEU A 95 -1.16 -15.16 -25.30
N GLY A 96 -1.88 -15.28 -24.17
CA GLY A 96 -3.34 -15.40 -24.15
C GLY A 96 -4.03 -14.17 -24.75
N ALA A 97 -3.62 -12.98 -24.33
CA ALA A 97 -4.15 -11.71 -24.85
C ALA A 97 -3.88 -11.57 -26.35
N TYR A 98 -2.70 -11.96 -26.84
CA TYR A 98 -2.39 -11.92 -28.28
C TYR A 98 -3.27 -12.89 -29.07
N ALA A 99 -3.45 -14.12 -28.56
CA ALA A 99 -4.34 -15.09 -29.19
C ALA A 99 -5.77 -14.53 -29.32
N ILE A 100 -6.33 -14.00 -28.23
CA ILE A 100 -7.67 -13.40 -28.22
C ILE A 100 -7.74 -12.13 -29.09
N ALA A 101 -6.69 -11.32 -29.14
CA ALA A 101 -6.70 -10.06 -29.88
C ALA A 101 -6.51 -10.26 -31.40
N ARG A 102 -5.71 -11.23 -31.82
CA ARG A 102 -5.24 -11.34 -33.22
C ARG A 102 -5.59 -12.65 -33.92
N LEU A 103 -5.76 -13.77 -33.21
CA LEU A 103 -6.07 -15.06 -33.83
C LEU A 103 -7.59 -15.26 -33.94
N ASN A 104 -8.03 -15.94 -35.01
CA ASN A 104 -9.42 -16.36 -35.18
C ASN A 104 -9.51 -17.85 -34.82
N PHE A 105 -10.11 -18.17 -33.68
CA PHE A 105 -10.32 -19.54 -33.21
C PHE A 105 -11.73 -19.69 -32.58
N PRO A 106 -12.33 -20.89 -32.66
CA PRO A 106 -13.63 -21.15 -32.04
C PRO A 106 -13.54 -21.01 -30.50
N GLY A 107 -14.41 -20.20 -29.91
CA GLY A 107 -14.40 -19.87 -28.47
C GLY A 107 -13.83 -18.49 -28.10
N ARG A 108 -13.39 -17.69 -29.08
CA ARG A 108 -12.80 -16.34 -28.86
C ARG A 108 -13.74 -15.30 -28.19
N ALA A 109 -15.05 -15.45 -28.33
CA ALA A 109 -16.06 -14.46 -27.91
C ALA A 109 -17.17 -15.04 -27.01
N LEU A 110 -16.95 -16.24 -26.46
CA LEU A 110 -17.77 -16.83 -25.40
C LEU A 110 -17.25 -16.36 -24.04
#